data_AF-A0A7C3JAY7-F1
#
_entry.id   AF-A0A7C3JAY7-F1
#
_cell.length_a   1.000
_cell.length_b   1.000
_cell.length_c   1.000
_cell.angle_alpha   90.00
_cell.angle_beta   90.00
_cell.angle_gamma   90.00
#
_symmetry.space_group_name_H-M   'P 1'
#
loop_
_entity.id
_entity.type
_entity.pdbx_description
1 polymer ?
#
loop_
_entity_poly.entity_id
_entity_poly.type
_entity_poly.pdbx_seq_one_letter_code
_entity_poly.pdbx_strand_id
1 'polypeptide(L)' 'AAAPNEYGFYANVNPAVDHPRWSQATERRIGEFSRRETLPFNGYAEQVAHLYKDMDLAKFY' A
#
# COMPACT_ATOMS: atom_id res chain seq x y z
N ALA A 1 -3.78 20.93 -6.10
CA ALA A 1 -2.34 20.58 -6.11
C ALA A 1 -2.20 19.09 -5.85
N ALA A 2 -1.27 18.39 -6.49
CA ALA A 2 -0.91 17.02 -6.11
C ALA A 2 -0.19 17.10 -4.76
N ALA A 3 -0.62 16.34 -3.75
CA ALA A 3 -0.06 16.36 -2.38
C ALA A 3 1.19 15.45 -2.31
N PRO A 4 2.41 15.96 -2.54
CA PRO A 4 3.59 15.11 -2.77
C PRO A 4 4.12 14.48 -1.48
N ASN A 5 3.67 14.99 -0.33
CA ASN A 5 3.93 14.45 0.99
C ASN A 5 2.98 13.29 1.37
N GLU A 6 1.98 13.00 0.54
CA GLU A 6 0.97 11.97 0.78
C GLU A 6 1.06 10.81 -0.21
N TYR A 7 1.47 11.08 -1.45
CA TYR A 7 1.55 10.10 -2.52
C TYR A 7 2.91 10.21 -3.22
N GLY A 8 3.73 9.17 -3.16
CA GLY A 8 4.92 9.09 -3.99
C GLY A 8 4.65 8.37 -5.31
N PHE A 9 5.73 8.13 -6.03
CA PHE A 9 5.66 7.73 -7.43
C PHE A 9 5.25 6.28 -7.63
N TYR A 10 5.79 5.35 -6.83
CA TYR A 10 5.53 3.92 -7.03
C TYR A 10 4.18 3.50 -6.47
N ALA A 11 3.74 4.11 -5.36
CA ALA A 11 2.42 3.91 -4.76
C ALA A 11 2.01 2.42 -4.64
N ASN A 12 2.99 1.53 -4.41
CA ASN A 12 2.74 0.10 -4.23
C ASN A 12 1.92 -0.10 -2.95
N VAL A 13 0.85 -0.90 -3.01
CA VAL A 13 0.01 -1.20 -1.85
C VAL A 13 0.84 -1.91 -0.79
N ASN A 14 1.06 -1.24 0.34
CA ASN A 14 1.89 -1.74 1.42
C ASN A 14 1.21 -1.50 2.79
N PRO A 15 0.68 -2.55 3.46
CA PRO A 15 0.01 -2.40 4.75
C PRO A 15 0.95 -1.97 5.89
N ALA A 16 2.27 -2.09 5.71
CA ALA A 16 3.26 -1.70 6.71
C ALA A 16 3.67 -0.21 6.63
N VAL A 17 3.17 0.53 5.63
CA VAL A 17 3.48 1.96 5.45
C VAL A 17 2.17 2.74 5.51
N ASP A 18 1.99 3.49 6.60
CA ASP A 18 0.80 4.29 6.79
C ASP A 18 0.81 5.57 5.95
N HIS A 19 -0.38 6.02 5.57
CA HIS A 19 -0.57 7.34 4.99
C HIS A 19 -0.50 8.41 6.11
N PRO A 20 -0.05 9.65 5.86
CA PRO A 20 0.06 10.69 6.89
C PRO A 20 -1.21 10.96 7.72
N ARG A 21 -2.38 10.57 7.20
CA ARG A 21 -3.69 10.83 7.82
C ARG A 21 -4.43 9.57 8.27
N TRP A 22 -4.01 8.37 7.86
CA TRP A 22 -4.71 7.13 8.21
C TRP A 22 -3.81 5.91 8.03
N SER A 23 -4.12 4.83 8.76
CA SER A 23 -3.43 3.56 8.58
C SER A 23 -3.88 2.82 7.31
N GLN A 24 -2.92 2.22 6.61
CA GLN A 24 -3.14 1.38 5.42
C GLN A 24 -3.31 -0.11 5.77
N ALA A 25 -3.15 -0.49 7.05
CA ALA A 25 -3.16 -1.89 7.48
C ALA A 25 -4.50 -2.61 7.23
N THR A 26 -5.61 -1.88 7.19
CA THR A 26 -6.95 -2.44 6.93
C THR A 26 -7.72 -1.63 5.91
N GLU A 27 -8.58 -2.30 5.15
CA GLU A 27 -9.41 -1.72 4.11
C GLU A 27 -10.89 -2.07 4.30
N ARG A 28 -11.76 -1.26 3.67
CA ARG A 28 -13.20 -1.53 3.59
C ARG A 28 -13.55 -1.99 2.18
N ARG A 29 -13.75 -3.29 1.99
CA ARG A 29 -14.24 -3.82 0.72
C ARG A 29 -15.70 -3.43 0.52
N ILE A 30 -16.01 -2.87 -0.64
CA ILE A 30 -17.39 -2.58 -1.01
C ILE A 30 -18.14 -3.90 -1.18
N GLY A 31 -19.23 -4.06 -0.42
CA GLY A 31 -20.01 -5.30 -0.35
C GLY A 31 -19.76 -6.15 0.89
N GLU A 32 -18.79 -5.80 1.74
CA GLU A 32 -18.54 -6.47 3.03
C GLU A 32 -18.98 -5.56 4.20
N PHE A 33 -19.46 -6.16 5.29
CA PHE A 33 -19.89 -5.43 6.49
C PHE A 33 -18.74 -5.07 7.43
N SER A 34 -17.68 -5.89 7.44
CA SER A 34 -16.48 -5.67 8.25
C SER A 34 -15.33 -5.12 7.41
N ARG A 35 -14.32 -4.59 8.08
CA ARG A 35 -13.01 -4.33 7.47
C ARG A 35 -12.24 -5.64 7.34
N ARG A 36 -11.26 -5.65 6.45
CA ARG A 36 -10.30 -6.75 6.28
C ARG A 36 -8.88 -6.22 6.25
N GLU A 37 -7.90 -7.08 6.51
CA GLU A 37 -6.50 -6.73 6.39
C GLU A 37 -6.12 -6.47 4.93
N THR A 38 -5.35 -5.41 4.72
CA THR A 38 -4.82 -5.06 3.40
C THR A 38 -3.67 -6.00 3.07
N LEU A 39 -3.69 -6.62 1.89
CA LEU A 39 -2.62 -7.52 1.46
C LEU A 39 -1.47 -6.74 0.81
N PRO A 40 -0.21 -7.18 0.99
CA PRO A 40 0.92 -6.58 0.30
C PRO A 40 0.76 -6.73 -1.23
N PHE A 41 1.11 -5.68 -1.97
CA PHE A 41 0.87 -5.57 -3.41
C PHE A 41 -0.58 -5.89 -3.80
N ASN A 42 -1.53 -5.61 -2.90
CA ASN A 42 -2.94 -5.93 -3.08
C ASN A 42 -3.22 -7.42 -3.37
N GLY A 43 -2.36 -8.31 -2.85
CA GLY A 43 -2.46 -9.76 -3.04
C GLY A 43 -1.64 -10.31 -4.22
N TYR A 44 -0.93 -9.47 -4.95
CA TYR A 44 -0.12 -9.87 -6.12
C TYR A 44 1.38 -10.01 -5.83
N ALA A 45 1.74 -10.20 -4.55
CA ALA A 45 3.14 -10.22 -4.14
C ALA A 45 3.97 -11.26 -4.92
N GLU A 46 3.44 -12.47 -5.14
CA GLU A 46 4.16 -13.52 -5.88
C GLU A 46 4.46 -13.13 -7.33
N GLN A 47 3.61 -12.31 -7.93
CA GLN A 47 3.71 -11.90 -9.32
C GLN A 47 4.58 -10.66 -9.51
N VAL A 48 4.59 -9.71 -8.56
CA VAL A 48 5.25 -8.40 -8.77
C VAL A 48 6.36 -8.07 -7.79
N ALA A 49 6.48 -8.75 -6.64
CA ALA A 49 7.45 -8.37 -5.61
C ALA A 49 8.89 -8.45 -6.11
N HIS A 50 9.20 -9.35 -7.04
CA HIS A 50 10.53 -9.51 -7.61
C HIS A 50 11.02 -8.27 -8.37
N LEU A 51 10.11 -7.42 -8.87
CA LEU A 51 10.46 -6.15 -9.54
C LEU A 51 11.05 -5.11 -8.58
N TYR A 52 10.83 -5.28 -7.28
CA TYR A 52 11.17 -4.32 -6.23
C TYR A 52 12.06 -4.90 -5.12
N LYS A 53 12.61 -6.10 -5.32
CA LYS A 53 13.25 -6.93 -4.28
C LYS A 53 14.35 -6.25 -3.46
N ASP A 54 15.05 -5.28 -4.04
CA ASP A 54 16.17 -4.58 -3.41
C ASP A 54 15.91 -3.08 -3.21
N MET A 55 14.64 -2.66 -3.35
CA MET A 55 14.22 -1.28 -3.16
C MET A 55 13.67 -1.06 -1.75
N ASP A 56 13.97 0.11 -1.17
CA ASP A 56 13.31 0.56 0.05
C ASP A 56 11.90 1.09 -0.28
N LEU A 57 10.92 0.20 -0.22
CA LEU A 57 9.52 0.51 -0.48
C LEU A 57 8.90 1.47 0.55
N ALA A 58 9.53 1.67 1.71
CA ALA A 58 9.14 2.67 2.69
C ALA A 58 9.79 4.04 2.45
N LYS A 59 10.71 4.16 1.50
CA LYS A 59 11.28 5.46 1.08
C LYS A 59 10.70 5.98 -0.24
N PHE A 60 10.13 5.09 -1.04
CA PHE A 60 9.63 5.39 -2.39
C PHE A 60 8.10 5.20 -2.56
N TYR A 61 7.34 5.14 -1.46
CA TYR A 61 5.88 5.06 -1.48
C TYR A 61 5.22 6.38 -1.89
#